data_AF-A0A8S3H6F0-F1
#
_entry.id   AF-A0A8S3H6F0-F1
#
_cell.length_a   1.000
_cell.length_b   1.000
_cell.length_c   1.000
_cell.angle_alpha   90.00
_cell.angle_beta   90.00
_cell.angle_gamma   90.00
#
_symmetry.space_group_name_H-M   'P 1'
#
loop_
_entity.id
_entity.type
_entity.pdbx_description
1 polymer ?
#
loop_
_entity_poly.entity_id
_entity_poly.type
_entity_poly.pdbx_seq_one_letter_code
_entity_poly.pdbx_strand_id
1 'polypeptide(L)'
;TTDLWLNPRRNHFIVITAHYLDEYHQHLSDIISFRRFRGRPFSVRLKSFIINEIKKLNTESKIISITTDSGSDIKTVTSSYEFGLRFSCDAHNINQTISTGLGLWKVSASKKSKNTYNNKNDNIYYVPIIFDGNESDYYSDNSDEYDDDLTQPISQQDRQLQEDENDQELELLLSNLVELKK
;
A
#
# COMPACT_ATOMS: atom_id res chain seq x y z
N THR A 1 10.12 -3.54 7.15
CA THR A 1 8.84 -4.22 6.86
C THR A 1 7.96 -3.27 6.08
N THR A 2 7.11 -3.78 5.20
CA THR A 2 6.09 -2.97 4.52
C THR A 2 4.74 -3.64 4.66
N ASP A 3 3.74 -2.91 5.12
CA ASP A 3 2.36 -3.37 5.15
C ASP A 3 1.53 -2.56 4.16
N LEU A 4 0.73 -3.28 3.38
CA LEU A 4 -0.03 -2.77 2.25
C LEU A 4 -1.47 -3.26 2.37
N TRP A 5 -2.41 -2.31 2.38
CA TRP A 5 -3.82 -2.65 2.37
C TRP A 5 -4.63 -1.74 1.46
N LEU A 6 -5.81 -2.22 1.09
CA LEU A 6 -6.79 -1.52 0.28
C LEU A 6 -8.02 -1.26 1.14
N ASN A 7 -8.53 -0.03 1.14
CA ASN A 7 -9.83 0.23 1.77
C ASN A 7 -10.99 0.01 0.79
N PRO A 8 -12.24 -0.08 1.27
CA PRO A 8 -13.42 -0.26 0.42
C PRO A 8 -13.63 0.84 -0.63
N ARG A 9 -13.05 2.03 -0.42
CA ARG A 9 -13.07 3.16 -1.36
C ARG A 9 -11.94 3.10 -2.39
N ARG A 10 -11.31 1.94 -2.58
CA ARG A 10 -10.21 1.71 -3.54
C ARG A 10 -9.00 2.65 -3.33
N ASN A 11 -8.74 3.06 -2.10
CA ASN A 11 -7.48 3.72 -1.74
C ASN A 11 -6.51 2.70 -1.20
N HIS A 12 -5.31 2.68 -1.77
CA HIS A 12 -4.22 1.86 -1.26
C HIS A 12 -3.46 2.64 -0.20
N PHE A 13 -3.06 1.96 0.86
CA PHE A 13 -2.26 2.51 1.93
C PHE A 13 -1.04 1.64 2.11
N ILE A 14 0.11 2.28 2.28
CA ILE A 14 1.36 1.61 2.65
C ILE A 14 1.93 2.27 3.90
N VAL A 15 2.48 1.44 4.78
CA VAL A 15 3.40 1.87 5.83
C VAL A 15 4.74 1.16 5.65
N ILE A 16 5.82 1.91 5.83
CA ILE A 16 7.18 1.39 5.87
C ILE A 16 7.67 1.53 7.30
N THR A 17 8.04 0.42 7.93
CA THR A 17 8.53 0.40 9.31
C THR A 17 9.92 -0.22 9.34
N ALA A 18 10.89 0.54 9.88
CA ALA A 18 12.22 0.05 10.17
C ALA A 18 12.19 -0.79 11.45
N HIS A 19 12.94 -1.88 11.48
CA HIS A 19 13.16 -2.69 12.68
C HIS A 19 14.67 -2.88 12.81
N TYR A 20 15.22 -2.56 13.98
CA TYR A 20 16.66 -2.61 14.21
C TYR A 20 16.97 -2.87 15.69
N LEU A 21 18.23 -3.18 15.95
CA LEU A 21 18.76 -3.28 17.31
C LEU A 21 19.59 -2.04 17.60
N ASP A 22 19.43 -1.47 18.79
CA ASP A 22 20.29 -0.40 19.27
C ASP A 22 21.64 -0.95 19.81
N GLU A 23 22.47 -0.05 20.36
CA GLU A 23 23.75 -0.40 20.98
C GLU A 23 23.62 -1.34 22.19
N TYR A 24 22.43 -1.40 22.81
CA TYR A 24 22.10 -2.29 23.93
C TYR A 24 21.38 -3.57 23.48
N HIS A 25 21.33 -3.83 22.17
CA HIS A 25 20.62 -4.97 21.57
C HIS A 25 19.11 -4.98 21.89
N GLN A 26 18.52 -3.81 22.13
CA GLN A 26 17.08 -3.65 22.27
C GLN A 26 16.44 -3.51 20.90
N HIS A 27 15.33 -4.21 20.70
CA HIS A 27 14.56 -4.14 19.47
C HIS A 27 13.75 -2.83 19.42
N LEU A 28 14.04 -2.01 18.41
CA LEU A 28 13.34 -0.76 18.13
C LEU A 28 12.58 -0.87 16.81
N SER A 29 11.47 -0.12 16.72
CA SER A 29 10.61 -0.09 15.55
C SER A 29 10.11 1.32 15.28
N ASP A 30 10.49 1.88 14.13
CA ASP A 30 10.15 3.23 13.74
C ASP A 30 9.38 3.25 12.42
N ILE A 31 8.29 4.02 12.38
CA ILE A 31 7.58 4.30 11.13
C ILE A 31 8.43 5.26 10.32
N ILE A 32 8.97 4.78 9.21
CA ILE A 32 9.72 5.61 8.26
C ILE A 32 8.76 6.51 7.49
N SER A 33 7.68 5.92 6.96
CA SER A 33 6.77 6.62 6.09
C SER A 33 5.41 5.94 6.04
N PHE A 34 4.37 6.75 5.86
CA PHE A 34 3.00 6.31 5.67
C PHE A 34 2.40 7.08 4.50
N ARG A 35 1.88 6.37 3.50
CA ARG A 35 1.35 7.00 2.29
C ARG A 35 0.07 6.36 1.80
N ARG A 36 -0.83 7.22 1.33
CA ARG A 36 -2.03 6.86 0.59
C ARG A 36 -1.82 7.04 -0.91
N PHE A 37 -2.27 6.08 -1.70
CA PHE A 37 -2.32 6.16 -3.16
C PHE A 37 -3.77 6.10 -3.66
N ARG A 38 -4.05 6.86 -4.72
CA ARG A 38 -5.31 6.83 -5.47
C ARG A 38 -5.06 6.28 -6.88
N GLY A 39 -5.97 5.44 -7.37
CA GLY A 39 -6.02 4.95 -8.75
C GLY A 39 -5.02 3.86 -9.12
N ARG A 40 -5.01 3.47 -10.40
CA ARG A 40 -3.97 2.67 -11.08
C ARG A 40 -3.01 3.61 -11.82
N PRO A 41 -1.75 3.26 -12.17
CA PRO A 41 -1.00 2.02 -11.91
C PRO A 41 -0.28 2.04 -10.56
N PHE A 42 -0.49 1.00 -9.76
CA PHE A 42 -0.05 0.96 -8.36
C PHE A 42 1.42 0.57 -8.19
N SER A 43 1.90 -0.45 -8.91
CA SER A 43 3.24 -1.05 -8.73
C SER A 43 4.40 -0.10 -9.02
N VAL A 44 4.34 0.69 -10.10
CA VAL A 44 5.39 1.66 -10.45
C VAL A 44 5.50 2.77 -9.40
N ARG A 45 4.36 3.34 -9.00
CA ARG A 45 4.29 4.37 -7.96
C ARG A 45 4.76 3.84 -6.61
N LEU A 46 4.40 2.60 -6.28
CA LEU A 46 4.83 1.89 -5.08
C LEU A 46 6.35 1.73 -5.05
N LYS A 47 6.95 1.28 -6.17
CA LYS A 47 8.41 1.15 -6.30
C LYS A 47 9.12 2.47 -6.05
N SER A 48 8.72 3.51 -6.79
CA SER A 48 9.34 4.84 -6.68
C SER A 48 9.19 5.39 -5.25
N PHE A 49 8.03 5.21 -4.63
CA PHE A 49 7.81 5.62 -3.25
C PHE A 49 8.78 4.92 -2.28
N ILE A 50 8.79 3.58 -2.24
CA ILE A 50 9.64 2.85 -1.29
C ILE A 50 11.12 3.18 -1.51
N ILE A 51 11.60 3.20 -2.77
CA ILE A 51 13.00 3.52 -3.07
C ILE A 51 13.34 4.94 -2.61
N ASN A 52 12.46 5.92 -2.85
CA ASN A 52 12.71 7.30 -2.44
C ASN A 52 12.74 7.45 -0.92
N GLU A 53 11.84 6.79 -0.20
CA GLU A 53 11.83 6.84 1.27
C GLU A 53 13.08 6.19 1.87
N ILE A 54 13.53 5.07 1.32
CA ILE A 54 14.79 4.44 1.76
C ILE A 54 16.00 5.31 1.41
N LYS A 55 16.06 5.88 0.19
CA LYS A 55 17.14 6.77 -0.26
C LYS A 55 17.30 8.01 0.62
N LYS A 56 16.19 8.59 1.09
CA LYS A 56 16.22 9.74 2.01
C LYS A 56 16.95 9.43 3.32
N LEU A 57 16.93 8.18 3.75
CA LEU A 57 17.61 7.76 4.98
C LEU A 57 19.09 7.44 4.76
N ASN A 58 19.53 7.25 3.50
CA ASN A 58 20.90 6.83 3.16
C ASN A 58 21.31 5.55 3.93
N THR A 59 20.39 4.58 4.02
CA THR A 59 20.53 3.33 4.78
C THR A 59 20.51 2.08 3.91
N GLU A 60 20.52 2.19 2.59
CA GLU A 60 20.42 1.06 1.65
C GLU A 60 21.42 -0.04 1.97
N SER A 61 22.67 0.33 2.22
CA SER A 61 23.77 -0.59 2.54
C SER A 61 23.63 -1.26 3.91
N LYS A 62 22.74 -0.75 4.77
CA LYS A 62 22.48 -1.27 6.12
C LYS A 62 21.22 -2.14 6.18
N ILE A 63 20.42 -2.19 5.11
CA ILE A 63 19.20 -3.02 5.08
C ILE A 63 19.59 -4.47 4.84
N ILE A 64 19.47 -5.28 5.89
CA ILE A 64 19.73 -6.73 5.82
C ILE A 64 18.56 -7.45 5.17
N SER A 65 17.32 -7.05 5.48
CA SER A 65 16.14 -7.75 5.02
C SER A 65 14.89 -6.87 4.89
N ILE A 66 13.95 -7.35 4.09
CA ILE A 66 12.67 -6.68 3.80
C ILE A 66 11.55 -7.71 3.89
N THR A 67 10.68 -7.58 4.89
CA THR A 67 9.47 -8.40 5.00
C THR A 67 8.28 -7.70 4.35
N THR A 68 7.62 -8.38 3.41
CA THR A 68 6.46 -7.88 2.65
C THR A 68 5.40 -8.96 2.52
N ASP A 69 4.15 -8.60 2.22
CA ASP A 69 3.13 -9.58 1.83
C ASP A 69 3.48 -10.30 0.51
N SER A 70 2.65 -11.28 0.13
CA SER A 70 2.83 -12.08 -1.09
C SER A 70 2.06 -11.53 -2.30
N GLY A 71 1.57 -10.29 -2.24
CA GLY A 71 0.91 -9.61 -3.34
C GLY A 71 1.81 -9.48 -4.56
N SER A 72 1.23 -9.61 -5.76
CA SER A 72 1.98 -9.58 -7.02
C SER A 72 2.77 -8.29 -7.19
N ASP A 73 2.14 -7.15 -6.91
CA ASP A 73 2.75 -5.83 -7.08
C ASP A 73 3.98 -5.65 -6.18
N ILE A 74 3.83 -5.89 -4.87
CA ILE A 74 4.96 -5.71 -3.94
C ILE A 74 6.07 -6.72 -4.21
N LYS A 75 5.73 -7.94 -4.65
CA LYS A 75 6.72 -8.97 -5.03
C LYS A 75 7.54 -8.53 -6.23
N THR A 76 6.91 -8.04 -7.30
CA THR A 76 7.61 -7.49 -8.46
C THR A 76 8.50 -6.32 -8.08
N VAL A 77 7.99 -5.42 -7.25
CA VAL A 77 8.73 -4.24 -6.79
C VAL A 77 9.97 -4.65 -5.99
N THR A 78 9.81 -5.50 -4.99
CA THR A 78 10.89 -5.94 -4.09
C THR A 78 11.91 -6.83 -4.78
N SER A 79 11.51 -7.63 -5.78
CA SER A 79 12.48 -8.42 -6.58
C SER A 79 13.45 -7.56 -7.39
N SER A 80 13.14 -6.27 -7.57
CA SER A 80 13.98 -5.34 -8.34
C SER A 80 14.89 -4.47 -7.46
N TYR A 81 14.94 -4.74 -6.15
CA TYR A 81 15.83 -4.02 -5.24
C TYR A 81 17.23 -4.62 -5.25
N GLU A 82 18.22 -3.75 -5.17
CA GLU A 82 19.65 -4.12 -5.08
C GLU A 82 20.11 -4.29 -3.62
N PHE A 83 19.20 -4.14 -2.65
CA PHE A 83 19.48 -4.18 -1.22
C PHE A 83 18.48 -5.08 -0.49
N GLY A 84 18.95 -5.70 0.59
CA GLY A 84 18.16 -6.52 1.50
C GLY A 84 17.67 -7.84 0.90
N LEU A 85 17.58 -8.87 1.75
CA LEU A 85 16.90 -10.12 1.41
C LEU A 85 15.39 -10.00 1.64
N ARG A 86 14.57 -10.35 0.64
CA ARG A 86 13.11 -10.35 0.79
C ARG A 86 12.62 -11.59 1.55
N PHE A 87 11.81 -11.37 2.58
CA PHE A 87 11.00 -12.39 3.24
C PHE A 87 9.51 -12.17 2.99
N SER A 88 8.75 -13.28 2.89
CA SER A 88 7.29 -13.21 2.90
C SER A 88 6.77 -13.01 4.32
N CYS A 89 5.67 -12.27 4.45
CA CYS A 89 4.96 -12.13 5.70
C CYS A 89 4.26 -13.45 6.10
N ASP A 90 4.67 -14.04 7.22
CA ASP A 90 4.05 -15.27 7.74
C ASP A 90 2.58 -15.07 8.12
N ALA A 91 2.21 -13.91 8.67
CA ALA A 91 0.82 -13.61 8.99
C ALA A 91 -0.08 -13.66 7.73
N HIS A 92 0.41 -13.13 6.62
CA HIS A 92 -0.28 -13.21 5.33
C HIS A 92 -0.37 -14.67 4.83
N ASN A 93 0.72 -15.43 4.93
CA ASN A 93 0.74 -16.84 4.50
C ASN A 93 -0.20 -17.72 5.35
N ILE A 94 -0.24 -17.52 6.67
CA ILE A 94 -1.16 -18.22 7.58
C ILE A 94 -2.60 -17.85 7.24
N ASN A 95 -2.87 -16.55 7.05
CA ASN A 95 -4.20 -16.09 6.67
C ASN A 95 -4.67 -16.73 5.36
N GLN A 96 -3.81 -16.74 4.32
CA GLN A 96 -4.10 -17.42 3.05
C GLN A 96 -4.36 -18.92 3.22
N THR A 97 -3.56 -19.59 4.06
CA THR A 97 -3.70 -21.03 4.32
C THR A 97 -5.04 -21.35 4.97
N ILE A 98 -5.41 -20.63 6.04
CA ILE A 98 -6.69 -20.80 6.75
C ILE A 98 -7.86 -20.50 5.81
N SER A 99 -7.78 -19.37 5.13
CA SER A 99 -8.73 -18.92 4.13
C SER A 99 -9.02 -19.96 3.04
N THR A 100 -7.97 -20.57 2.51
CA THR A 100 -8.05 -21.62 1.50
C THR A 100 -8.64 -22.89 2.09
N GLY A 101 -8.18 -23.31 3.27
CA GLY A 101 -8.66 -24.51 3.96
C GLY A 101 -10.14 -24.45 4.34
N LEU A 102 -10.63 -23.28 4.74
CA LEU A 102 -12.03 -23.04 5.07
C LEU A 102 -12.91 -22.74 3.84
N GLY A 103 -12.32 -22.60 2.65
CA GLY A 103 -13.06 -22.29 1.43
C GLY A 103 -13.72 -20.91 1.44
N LEU A 104 -13.23 -19.97 2.25
CA LEU A 104 -13.79 -18.61 2.37
C LEU A 104 -13.65 -17.79 1.07
N TRP A 105 -12.77 -18.24 0.17
CA TRP A 105 -12.47 -17.60 -1.10
C TRP A 105 -13.10 -18.34 -2.29
N LYS A 106 -14.09 -19.21 -2.06
CA LYS A 106 -14.89 -19.77 -3.15
C LYS A 106 -15.63 -18.62 -3.82
N VAL A 107 -15.02 -18.16 -4.91
CA VAL A 107 -15.58 -17.27 -5.92
C VAL A 107 -17.04 -17.63 -6.09
N SER A 108 -17.92 -16.67 -5.83
CA SER A 108 -19.32 -16.76 -6.21
C SER A 108 -19.30 -17.10 -7.69
N ALA A 109 -19.53 -18.36 -8.04
CA ALA A 109 -19.64 -18.77 -9.43
C ALA A 109 -20.67 -17.82 -10.03
N SER A 110 -20.19 -16.98 -10.96
CA SER A 110 -21.00 -15.96 -11.60
C SER A 110 -22.33 -16.61 -11.95
N LYS A 111 -23.43 -16.07 -11.42
CA LYS A 111 -24.78 -16.41 -11.90
C LYS A 111 -24.89 -15.89 -13.34
N LYS A 112 -24.20 -16.52 -14.28
CA LYS A 112 -24.56 -16.47 -15.69
C LYS A 112 -25.80 -17.33 -15.83
N SER A 113 -26.93 -16.65 -15.64
CA SER A 113 -28.25 -17.14 -15.96
C SER A 113 -28.26 -17.76 -17.37
N LYS A 114 -28.61 -19.06 -17.40
CA LYS A 114 -29.34 -19.81 -18.44
C LYS A 114 -28.64 -20.02 -19.79
N ASN A 115 -28.10 -21.22 -20.00
CA ASN A 115 -28.81 -22.23 -20.80
C ASN A 115 -28.16 -23.63 -20.73
N THR A 116 -29.03 -24.61 -20.48
CA THR A 116 -28.98 -26.02 -20.89
C THR A 116 -27.82 -26.91 -20.39
N TYR A 117 -28.11 -27.80 -19.44
CA TYR A 117 -28.25 -29.26 -19.69
C TYR A 117 -28.47 -30.02 -18.37
N ASN A 118 -29.48 -30.89 -18.37
CA ASN A 118 -29.75 -31.88 -17.33
C ASN A 118 -28.70 -32.99 -17.37
N ASN A 119 -28.03 -33.31 -16.25
CA ASN A 119 -28.10 -34.67 -15.72
C ASN A 119 -27.54 -34.82 -14.30
N LYS A 120 -27.99 -35.91 -13.68
CA LYS A 120 -28.07 -36.27 -12.27
C LYS A 120 -26.75 -36.76 -11.64
N ASN A 121 -26.77 -36.65 -10.31
CA ASN A 121 -26.01 -37.40 -9.30
C ASN A 121 -24.61 -36.90 -8.97
N ASP A 122 -24.53 -35.91 -8.09
CA ASP A 122 -23.51 -35.86 -7.03
C ASP A 122 -24.09 -35.16 -5.80
N ASN A 123 -24.28 -35.93 -4.71
CA ASN A 123 -24.70 -35.42 -3.40
C ASN A 123 -23.49 -34.78 -2.71
N ILE A 124 -23.18 -33.54 -3.09
CA ILE A 124 -22.27 -32.69 -2.31
C ILE A 124 -23.14 -31.80 -1.42
N TYR A 125 -23.10 -32.07 -0.11
CA TYR A 125 -23.72 -31.20 0.90
C TYR A 125 -23.00 -29.85 0.90
N TYR A 126 -23.52 -28.90 0.13
CA TYR A 126 -23.22 -27.49 0.30
C TYR A 126 -23.90 -27.02 1.58
N VAL A 127 -23.12 -26.68 2.60
CA VAL A 127 -23.58 -25.83 3.69
C VAL A 127 -23.42 -24.39 3.20
N PRO A 128 -24.51 -23.68 2.84
CA PRO A 128 -24.39 -22.27 2.50
C PRO A 128 -24.06 -21.51 3.78
N ILE A 129 -22.80 -21.09 3.92
CA ILE A 129 -22.43 -20.07 4.89
C ILE A 129 -22.83 -18.73 4.25
N ILE A 130 -23.99 -18.21 4.67
CA ILE A 130 -24.44 -16.88 4.28
C ILE A 130 -23.60 -15.88 5.09
N PHE A 131 -22.63 -15.26 4.44
CA PHE A 131 -22.01 -14.04 4.94
C PHE A 131 -22.71 -12.85 4.28
N ASP A 132 -23.38 -12.02 5.09
CA ASP A 132 -23.86 -10.68 4.70
C ASP A 132 -22.66 -9.71 4.63
N GLY A 133 -21.70 -10.02 3.77
CA GLY A 133 -20.60 -9.14 3.40
C GLY A 133 -20.78 -8.73 1.95
N ASN A 134 -21.41 -7.58 1.72
CA ASN A 134 -21.48 -6.92 0.41
C ASN A 134 -20.07 -6.47 -0.03
N GLU A 135 -19.27 -7.42 -0.50
CA GLU A 135 -17.98 -7.20 -1.13
C GLU A 135 -17.95 -7.88 -2.51
N SER A 136 -18.99 -7.62 -3.31
CA SER A 136 -18.98 -7.89 -4.75
C SER A 136 -18.73 -6.57 -5.48
N ASP A 137 -17.52 -6.40 -6.04
CA ASP A 137 -17.36 -6.24 -7.48
C ASP A 137 -15.88 -6.00 -7.85
N TYR A 138 -15.30 -7.14 -8.23
CA TYR A 138 -14.10 -7.34 -9.02
C TYR A 138 -14.14 -6.56 -10.34
N TYR A 139 -13.05 -5.87 -10.66
CA TYR A 139 -12.55 -5.50 -12.00
C TYR A 139 -13.58 -5.48 -13.15
N SER A 140 -14.42 -4.44 -13.22
CA SER A 140 -14.95 -3.97 -14.50
C SER A 140 -13.89 -3.07 -15.13
N ASP A 141 -13.42 -3.52 -16.30
CA ASP A 141 -12.51 -2.81 -17.19
C ASP A 141 -13.33 -1.76 -17.94
N ASN A 142 -13.63 -0.64 -17.26
CA ASN A 142 -14.10 0.55 -17.94
C ASN A 142 -12.86 1.40 -18.23
N SER A 143 -12.43 1.35 -19.48
CA SER A 143 -11.53 2.33 -20.08
C SER A 143 -12.29 3.66 -20.17
N ASP A 144 -12.40 4.35 -19.02
CA ASP A 144 -12.80 5.74 -19.00
C ASP A 144 -11.56 6.55 -19.40
N GLU A 145 -11.64 7.08 -20.62
CA GLU A 145 -10.84 8.14 -21.19
C GLU A 145 -10.86 9.32 -20.21
N TYR A 146 -9.78 9.51 -19.45
CA TYR A 146 -9.60 10.69 -18.61
C TYR A 146 -8.71 11.67 -19.36
N ASP A 147 -9.29 12.83 -19.63
CA ASP A 147 -8.62 14.03 -20.13
C ASP A 147 -7.38 14.34 -19.29
N ASP A 148 -6.25 14.37 -19.99
CA ASP A 148 -4.94 14.80 -19.53
C ASP A 148 -4.96 16.33 -19.39
N ASP A 149 -5.73 16.85 -18.43
CA ASP A 149 -5.77 18.28 -18.15
C ASP A 149 -4.56 18.67 -17.27
N LEU A 150 -3.49 18.98 -17.99
CA LEU A 150 -2.58 20.09 -17.69
C LEU A 150 -1.98 20.16 -16.28
N THR A 151 -0.87 19.44 -16.10
CA THR A 151 0.20 19.98 -15.23
C THR A 151 0.91 21.10 -16.01
N GLN A 152 0.31 22.30 -16.04
CA GLN A 152 1.04 23.49 -16.49
C GLN A 152 2.26 23.68 -15.58
N PRO A 153 3.45 23.96 -16.12
CA PRO A 153 4.60 24.28 -15.30
C PRO A 153 4.28 25.52 -14.45
N ILE A 154 4.33 25.35 -13.12
CA ILE A 154 4.19 26.45 -12.15
C ILE A 154 5.16 27.55 -12.54
N SER A 155 4.61 28.75 -12.79
CA SER A 155 5.38 29.91 -13.24
C SER A 155 6.44 30.26 -12.20
N GLN A 156 7.56 30.82 -12.62
CA GLN A 156 8.64 31.20 -11.70
C GLN A 156 8.18 32.23 -10.65
N GLN A 157 7.13 33.01 -10.95
CA GLN A 157 6.54 33.96 -10.00
C GLN A 157 5.74 33.26 -8.89
N ASP A 158 4.98 32.21 -9.21
CA ASP A 158 4.23 31.46 -8.19
C ASP A 158 5.15 30.68 -7.24
N ARG A 159 6.34 30.31 -7.73
CA ARG A 159 7.38 29.66 -6.92
C ARG A 159 8.02 30.63 -5.92
N GLN A 160 8.25 31.88 -6.32
CA GLN A 160 8.76 32.92 -5.42
C GLN A 160 7.74 33.30 -4.34
N LEU A 161 6.46 33.39 -4.68
CA LEU A 161 5.41 33.68 -3.69
C LEU A 161 5.28 32.58 -2.62
N GLN A 162 5.52 31.31 -2.97
CA GLN A 162 5.53 30.22 -1.98
C GLN A 162 6.78 30.20 -1.10
N GLU A 163 7.91 30.71 -1.58
CA GLU A 163 9.12 30.84 -0.75
C GLU A 163 8.95 32.01 0.26
N ASP A 164 8.36 33.12 -0.16
CA ASP A 164 8.12 34.29 0.70
C ASP A 164 7.10 34.02 1.82
N GLU A 165 6.07 33.18 1.59
CA GLU A 165 5.10 32.80 2.63
C GLU A 165 5.72 31.90 3.72
N ASN A 166 6.63 31.00 3.34
CA ASN A 166 7.29 30.10 4.29
C ASN A 166 8.26 30.84 5.21
N ASP A 167 8.95 31.87 4.69
CA ASP A 167 9.88 32.67 5.49
C ASP A 167 9.15 33.53 6.53
N GLN A 168 7.95 34.04 6.21
CA GLN A 168 7.12 34.77 7.18
C GLN A 168 6.59 33.87 8.31
N GLU A 169 6.24 32.62 8.01
CA GLU A 169 5.78 31.66 9.02
C GLU A 169 6.92 31.26 9.98
N LEU A 170 8.14 31.12 9.45
CA LEU A 170 9.35 30.84 10.24
C LEU A 170 9.71 31.98 11.19
N GLU A 171 9.64 33.24 10.75
CA GLU A 171 9.87 34.39 11.63
C GLU A 171 8.83 34.49 12.75
N LEU A 172 7.56 34.20 12.44
CA LEU A 172 6.50 34.18 13.45
C LEU A 172 6.76 33.11 14.52
N LEU A 173 7.16 31.90 14.12
CA LEU A 173 7.50 30.81 15.04
C LEU A 173 8.72 31.13 15.91
N LEU A 174 9.74 31.78 15.34
CA LEU A 174 10.93 32.20 16.09
C LEU A 174 10.61 33.30 17.11
N SER A 175 9.73 34.24 16.76
CA SER A 175 9.31 35.30 17.69
C SER A 175 8.58 34.74 18.93
N ASN A 176 7.69 33.77 18.74
CA ASN A 176 6.97 33.10 19.82
C ASN A 176 7.89 32.28 20.75
N LEU A 177 8.97 31.71 20.22
CA LEU A 177 9.96 30.98 21.02
C LEU A 177 10.81 31.88 21.92
N VAL A 178 11.00 33.15 21.54
CA VAL A 178 11.74 34.12 22.36
C VAL A 178 10.90 34.62 23.54
N GLU A 179 9.58 34.76 23.37
CA GLU A 179 8.69 35.14 24.47
C GLU A 179 8.55 34.04 25.52
N LEU A 180 8.56 32.76 25.12
CA LEU A 180 8.49 31.62 26.04
C LEU A 180 9.73 31.42 26.91
N LYS A 181 10.85 32.11 26.61
CA LYS A 181 12.10 32.01 27.37
C LYS A 181 12.31 33.16 28.37
N LYS A 182 11.36 34.08 28.51
CA LYS A 182 11.35 35.13 29.54
C LYS A 182 10.40 34.77 30.67
#